data_AF-A0A7M1AZQ9-F1
#
_entry.id   AF-A0A7M1AZQ9-F1
#
_cell.length_a   1.000
_cell.length_b   1.000
_cell.length_c   1.000
_cell.angle_alpha   90.00
_cell.angle_beta   90.00
_cell.angle_gamma   90.00
#
_symmetry.space_group_name_H-M   'P 1'
#
loop_
_entity.id
_entity.type
_entity.pdbx_description
1 polymer ?
#
loop_
_entity_poly.entity_id
_entity_poly.type
_entity_poly.pdbx_seq_one_letter_code
_entity_poly.pdbx_strand_id
1 'polypeptide(L)'
;MKKLMLALAFTSVAAFAADTTITATMQLMDRGMQQVQRGFMYNSKSEILKGIDTLKNSDAIFKTVDVTTFIPNNKKVRVTQNITNNLSEDLEVLRKAIENNEFTTATEKYGKVLNDCVACHTVIRGW
;
A
#
# COMPACT_ATOMS: atom_id res chain seq x y z
N MET A 1 -25.73 37.63 -23.42
CA MET A 1 -25.73 36.33 -22.72
C MET A 1 -24.79 35.31 -23.41
N LYS A 2 -23.50 35.63 -23.59
CA LYS A 2 -22.54 34.73 -24.28
C LYS A 2 -21.22 34.50 -23.52
N LYS A 3 -21.07 35.05 -22.31
CA LYS A 3 -19.82 34.99 -21.52
C LYS A 3 -19.85 33.97 -20.37
N LEU A 4 -20.89 33.15 -20.27
CA LEU A 4 -21.15 32.29 -19.09
C LEU A 4 -21.08 30.78 -19.38
N MET A 5 -20.52 30.37 -20.53
CA MET A 5 -20.40 28.95 -20.90
C MET A 5 -18.97 28.40 -20.86
N LEU A 6 -18.01 29.15 -20.33
CA LEU A 6 -16.60 28.75 -20.28
C LEU A 6 -16.07 28.45 -18.87
N ALA A 7 -16.95 28.22 -17.89
CA ALA A 7 -16.55 28.00 -16.50
C ALA A 7 -16.81 26.57 -15.97
N LEU A 8 -17.43 25.68 -16.76
CA LEU A 8 -17.84 24.35 -16.27
C LEU A 8 -16.91 23.18 -16.64
N ALA A 9 -15.84 23.43 -17.40
CA ALA A 9 -14.98 22.36 -17.92
C ALA A 9 -13.72 22.05 -17.07
N PHE A 10 -13.45 22.82 -16.01
CA PHE A 10 -12.19 22.71 -15.26
C PHE A 10 -12.29 21.90 -13.95
N THR A 11 -13.48 21.44 -13.54
CA THR A 11 -13.65 20.74 -12.25
C THR A 11 -13.62 19.21 -12.35
N SER A 12 -13.62 18.62 -13.55
CA SER A 12 -13.66 17.16 -13.72
C SER A 12 -12.29 16.47 -13.76
N VAL A 13 -11.19 17.19 -14.00
CA VAL A 13 -9.85 16.57 -14.15
C VAL A 13 -9.28 16.05 -12.83
N ALA A 14 -9.60 16.70 -11.71
CA ALA A 14 -9.04 16.35 -10.40
C ALA A 14 -9.53 15.00 -9.86
N ALA A 15 -10.78 14.60 -10.16
CA ALA A 15 -11.35 13.35 -9.68
C ALA A 15 -10.75 12.11 -10.35
N PHE A 16 -10.38 12.19 -11.64
CA PHE A 16 -9.76 11.07 -12.37
C PHE A 16 -8.30 10.81 -11.98
N ALA A 17 -7.58 11.83 -11.50
CA ALA A 17 -6.17 11.70 -11.11
C ALA A 17 -5.97 10.97 -9.76
N ALA A 18 -6.91 11.11 -8.83
CA ALA A 18 -6.83 10.45 -7.52
C ALA A 18 -7.03 8.92 -7.64
N ASP A 19 -8.00 8.49 -8.45
CA ASP A 19 -8.34 7.07 -8.64
C ASP A 19 -7.21 6.27 -9.34
N THR A 20 -6.55 6.91 -10.32
CA THR A 20 -5.41 6.31 -11.02
C THR A 20 -4.17 6.12 -10.13
N THR A 21 -3.91 7.06 -9.21
CA THR A 21 -2.77 6.99 -8.28
C THR A 21 -2.91 5.82 -7.30
N ILE A 22 -4.10 5.60 -6.74
CA ILE A 22 -4.34 4.49 -5.80
C ILE A 22 -4.31 3.14 -6.49
N THR A 23 -4.94 3.04 -7.66
CA THR A 23 -4.88 1.80 -8.44
C THR A 23 -3.44 1.42 -8.78
N ALA A 24 -2.63 2.37 -9.23
CA ALA A 24 -1.21 2.14 -9.49
C ALA A 24 -0.44 1.76 -8.22
N THR A 25 -0.73 2.41 -7.08
CA THR A 25 -0.11 2.09 -5.78
C THR A 25 -0.42 0.66 -5.35
N MET A 26 -1.68 0.23 -5.47
CA MET A 26 -2.09 -1.14 -5.15
C MET A 26 -1.46 -2.18 -6.07
N GLN A 27 -1.29 -1.88 -7.36
CA GLN A 27 -0.56 -2.74 -8.28
C GLN A 27 0.92 -2.88 -7.91
N LEU A 28 1.56 -1.81 -7.43
CA LEU A 28 2.93 -1.86 -6.93
C LEU A 28 3.03 -2.69 -5.64
N MET A 29 2.07 -2.54 -4.72
CA MET A 29 2.03 -3.36 -3.51
C MET A 29 1.86 -4.86 -3.82
N ASP A 30 0.96 -5.22 -4.75
CA ASP A 30 0.80 -6.61 -5.21
C ASP A 30 2.12 -7.16 -5.80
N ARG A 31 2.78 -6.39 -6.67
CA ARG A 31 4.10 -6.77 -7.20
C ARG A 31 5.13 -6.99 -6.09
N GLY A 32 5.17 -6.11 -5.10
CA GLY A 32 6.04 -6.23 -3.93
C GLY A 32 5.78 -7.51 -3.13
N MET A 33 4.51 -7.84 -2.86
CA MET A 33 4.13 -9.09 -2.19
C MET A 33 4.58 -10.32 -2.98
N GLN A 34 4.37 -10.32 -4.30
CA GLN A 34 4.81 -11.41 -5.17
C GLN A 34 6.34 -11.54 -5.22
N GLN A 35 7.09 -10.43 -5.21
CA GLN A 35 8.54 -10.44 -5.12
C GLN A 35 9.00 -11.09 -3.81
N VAL A 36 8.45 -10.68 -2.67
CA VAL A 36 8.78 -11.30 -1.37
C VAL A 36 8.49 -12.80 -1.40
N GLN A 37 7.30 -13.21 -1.85
CA GLN A 37 6.92 -14.61 -1.93
C GLN A 37 7.84 -15.43 -2.84
N ARG A 38 8.12 -14.95 -4.06
CA ARG A 38 9.08 -15.61 -4.96
C ARG A 38 10.46 -15.69 -4.35
N GLY A 39 10.89 -14.63 -3.66
CA GLY A 39 12.17 -14.60 -2.96
C GLY A 39 12.29 -15.70 -1.91
N PHE A 40 11.24 -15.96 -1.13
CA PHE A 40 11.18 -17.12 -0.22
C PHE A 40 11.20 -18.45 -0.96
N MET A 41 10.39 -18.61 -2.02
CA MET A 41 10.28 -19.88 -2.77
C MET A 41 11.56 -20.26 -3.52
N TYR A 42 12.36 -19.27 -3.93
CA TYR A 42 13.60 -19.48 -4.70
C TYR A 42 14.87 -19.13 -3.92
N ASN A 43 14.79 -19.00 -2.59
CA ASN A 43 15.92 -18.69 -1.71
C ASN A 43 16.72 -17.43 -2.12
N SER A 44 16.05 -16.40 -2.63
CA SER A 44 16.67 -15.16 -3.09
C SER A 44 16.43 -14.02 -2.12
N LYS A 45 17.38 -13.79 -1.21
CA LYS A 45 17.35 -12.61 -0.32
C LYS A 45 17.20 -11.30 -1.09
N SER A 46 17.89 -11.18 -2.23
CA SER A 46 17.85 -9.95 -3.02
C SER A 46 16.44 -9.66 -3.55
N GLU A 47 15.70 -10.70 -3.94
CA GLU A 47 14.31 -10.56 -4.41
C GLU A 47 13.38 -10.20 -3.25
N ILE A 48 13.61 -10.78 -2.06
CA ILE A 48 12.86 -10.43 -0.85
C ILE A 48 13.06 -8.96 -0.50
N LEU A 49 14.32 -8.50 -0.43
CA LEU A 49 14.64 -7.12 -0.07
C LEU A 49 14.10 -6.12 -1.11
N LYS A 50 14.17 -6.44 -2.40
CA LYS A 50 13.53 -5.64 -3.46
C LYS A 50 12.02 -5.56 -3.28
N GLY A 51 11.36 -6.68 -2.94
CA GLY A 51 9.93 -6.71 -2.66
C GLY A 51 9.56 -5.83 -1.46
N ILE A 52 10.34 -5.89 -0.38
CA ILE A 52 10.17 -5.02 0.79
C ILE A 52 10.32 -3.55 0.41
N ASP A 53 11.31 -3.19 -0.41
CA ASP A 53 11.49 -1.82 -0.86
C ASP A 53 10.32 -1.34 -1.72
N THR A 54 9.82 -2.17 -2.63
CA THR A 54 8.61 -1.88 -3.40
C THR A 54 7.43 -1.60 -2.47
N LEU A 55 7.24 -2.42 -1.43
CA LEU A 55 6.17 -2.27 -0.45
C LEU A 55 6.30 -0.99 0.37
N LYS A 56 7.50 -0.71 0.92
CA LYS A 56 7.79 0.51 1.69
C LYS A 56 7.56 1.78 0.87
N ASN A 57 8.04 1.80 -0.38
CA ASN A 57 7.88 2.95 -1.26
C ASN A 57 6.42 3.17 -1.63
N SER A 58 5.65 2.09 -1.82
CA SER A 58 4.22 2.18 -2.10
C SER A 58 3.42 2.61 -0.85
N ASP A 59 3.77 2.13 0.33
CA ASP A 59 3.12 2.52 1.60
C ASP A 59 3.32 4.02 1.90
N ALA A 60 4.50 4.56 1.61
CA ALA A 60 4.78 5.98 1.78
C ALA A 60 3.84 6.90 0.98
N ILE A 61 3.24 6.42 -0.12
CA ILE A 61 2.26 7.18 -0.90
C ILE A 61 1.02 7.48 -0.04
N PHE A 62 0.56 6.53 0.78
CA PHE A 62 -0.59 6.71 1.67
C PHE A 62 -0.40 7.78 2.74
N LYS A 63 0.85 8.20 3.00
CA LYS A 63 1.16 9.31 3.91
C LYS A 63 1.00 10.68 3.26
N THR A 64 0.97 10.76 1.92
CA THR A 64 0.96 12.02 1.17
C THR A 64 -0.33 12.25 0.39
N VAL A 65 -1.03 11.18 -0.01
CA VAL A 65 -2.30 11.27 -0.72
C VAL A 65 -3.46 11.50 0.25
N ASP A 66 -4.44 12.31 -0.15
CA ASP A 66 -5.67 12.48 0.61
C ASP A 66 -6.54 11.23 0.51
N VAL A 67 -6.45 10.39 1.53
CA VAL A 67 -7.18 9.12 1.58
C VAL A 67 -8.70 9.28 1.68
N THR A 68 -9.21 10.47 2.03
CA THR A 68 -10.65 10.73 2.10
C THR A 68 -11.32 10.68 0.72
N THR A 69 -10.55 10.89 -0.35
CA THR A 69 -11.04 10.91 -1.73
C THR A 69 -11.49 9.54 -2.23
N PHE A 70 -10.99 8.46 -1.63
CA PHE A 70 -11.31 7.08 -2.01
C PHE A 70 -11.77 6.20 -0.83
N ILE A 71 -11.78 6.74 0.39
CA ILE A 71 -12.33 6.07 1.57
C ILE A 71 -13.58 6.83 2.03
N PRO A 72 -14.79 6.39 1.63
CA PRO A 72 -16.02 7.02 2.12
C PRO A 72 -16.15 6.79 3.63
N ASN A 73 -16.35 7.88 4.38
CA ASN A 73 -16.43 8.02 5.84
C ASN A 73 -15.10 8.27 6.57
N ASN A 74 -15.04 9.38 7.33
CA ASN A 74 -13.87 9.78 8.12
C ASN A 74 -13.40 8.74 9.15
N LYS A 75 -14.31 7.87 9.63
CA LYS A 75 -13.97 6.85 10.64
C LYS A 75 -13.01 5.79 10.10
N LYS A 76 -13.06 5.53 8.79
CA LYS A 76 -12.18 4.56 8.13
C LYS A 76 -10.77 5.13 7.90
N VAL A 77 -10.66 6.46 7.71
CA VAL A 77 -9.38 7.15 7.48
C VAL A 77 -8.36 6.90 8.60
N ARG A 78 -8.77 7.09 9.87
CA ARG A 78 -7.88 6.88 11.02
C ARG A 78 -7.47 5.41 11.16
N VAL A 79 -8.39 4.49 10.87
CA VAL A 79 -8.09 3.04 10.90
C VAL A 79 -7.08 2.69 9.82
N THR A 80 -7.24 3.22 8.61
CA THR A 80 -6.29 3.02 7.51
C THR A 80 -4.91 3.59 7.85
N GLN A 81 -4.83 4.78 8.43
CA GLN A 81 -3.55 5.37 8.87
C GLN A 81 -2.82 4.49 9.89
N ASN A 82 -3.56 3.91 10.84
CA ASN A 82 -2.97 2.98 11.81
C ASN A 82 -2.46 1.71 11.12
N ILE A 83 -3.22 1.16 10.17
CA ILE A 83 -2.79 -0.04 9.43
C ILE A 83 -1.56 0.23 8.56
N THR A 84 -1.48 1.39 7.90
CA THR A 84 -0.28 1.78 7.12
C THR A 84 0.95 1.96 8.01
N ASN A 85 0.77 2.51 9.22
CA ASN A 85 1.88 2.61 10.17
C ASN A 85 2.37 1.23 10.64
N ASN A 86 1.43 0.32 10.98
CA ASN A 86 1.76 -1.05 11.32
C ASN A 86 2.49 -1.76 10.18
N LEU A 87 2.00 -1.61 8.94
CA LEU A 87 2.64 -2.17 7.75
C LEU A 87 4.09 -1.68 7.61
N SER A 88 4.31 -0.38 7.80
CA SER A 88 5.66 0.19 7.78
C SER A 88 6.57 -0.45 8.84
N GLU A 89 6.08 -0.66 10.06
CA GLU A 89 6.84 -1.29 11.14
C GLU A 89 7.12 -2.78 10.86
N ASP A 90 6.11 -3.53 10.44
CA ASP A 90 6.22 -4.96 10.13
C ASP A 90 7.16 -5.21 8.93
N LEU A 91 7.20 -4.30 7.96
CA LEU A 91 8.18 -4.33 6.87
C LEU A 91 9.62 -4.12 7.36
N GLU A 92 9.87 -3.27 8.35
CA GLU A 92 11.21 -3.14 8.94
C GLU A 92 11.61 -4.38 9.73
N VAL A 93 10.69 -4.98 10.47
CA VAL A 93 10.97 -6.20 11.23
C VAL A 93 11.23 -7.36 10.27
N LEU A 94 10.46 -7.48 9.19
CA LEU A 94 10.69 -8.45 8.12
C LEU A 94 12.08 -8.25 7.49
N ARG A 95 12.44 -7.01 7.13
CA ARG A 95 13.76 -6.67 6.58
C ARG A 95 14.89 -7.13 7.49
N LYS A 96 14.82 -6.77 8.78
CA LYS A 96 15.84 -7.14 9.78
C LYS A 96 16.00 -8.66 9.88
N ALA A 97 14.90 -9.41 9.91
CA ALA A 97 14.95 -10.87 9.95
C ALA A 97 15.66 -11.46 8.71
N ILE A 98 15.39 -10.92 7.51
CA ILE A 98 16.08 -11.33 6.27
C ILE A 98 17.57 -10.99 6.29
N GLU A 99 17.92 -9.79 6.74
CA GLU A 99 19.31 -9.34 6.86
C GLU A 99 20.09 -10.22 7.87
N ASN A 100 19.45 -10.61 8.97
CA ASN A 100 20.02 -11.49 9.99
C ASN A 100 20.03 -12.99 9.64
N ASN A 101 19.49 -13.41 8.49
CA ASN A 101 19.30 -14.82 8.11
C ASN A 101 18.28 -15.60 8.96
N GLU A 102 17.37 -14.92 9.64
CA GLU A 102 16.34 -15.52 10.50
C GLU A 102 15.10 -15.90 9.66
N PHE A 103 15.24 -16.83 8.71
CA PHE A 103 14.22 -17.06 7.66
C PHE A 103 12.87 -17.59 8.17
N THR A 104 12.87 -18.40 9.24
CA THR A 104 11.61 -18.84 9.88
C THR A 104 10.86 -17.64 10.45
N THR A 105 11.55 -16.81 11.24
CA THR A 105 11.02 -15.54 11.75
C THR A 105 10.56 -14.64 10.59
N ALA A 106 11.36 -14.51 9.54
CA ALA A 106 11.02 -13.69 8.39
C ALA A 106 9.72 -14.17 7.70
N THR A 107 9.49 -15.48 7.61
CA THR A 107 8.25 -16.03 7.04
C THR A 107 7.03 -15.69 7.93
N GLU A 108 7.18 -15.75 9.25
CA GLU A 108 6.14 -15.30 10.18
C GLU A 108 5.83 -13.81 10.04
N LYS A 109 6.86 -12.97 9.90
CA LYS A 109 6.71 -11.52 9.69
C LYS A 109 6.09 -11.19 8.33
N TYR A 110 6.41 -11.96 7.29
CA TYR A 110 5.71 -11.84 6.02
C TYR A 110 4.20 -12.15 6.15
N GLY A 111 3.83 -13.13 6.99
CA GLY A 111 2.43 -13.37 7.33
C GLY A 111 1.75 -12.18 8.03
N LYS A 112 2.49 -11.42 8.86
CA LYS A 112 2.00 -10.18 9.47
C LYS A 112 1.76 -9.08 8.45
N VAL A 113 2.71 -8.87 7.53
CA VAL A 113 2.55 -7.95 6.39
C VAL A 113 1.31 -8.30 5.56
N LEU A 114 1.09 -9.59 5.26
CA LEU A 114 -0.14 -10.03 4.57
C LEU A 114 -1.40 -9.73 5.38
N ASN A 115 -1.35 -9.94 6.70
CA ASN A 115 -2.48 -9.63 7.59
C ASN A 115 -2.83 -8.14 7.59
N ASP A 116 -1.86 -7.23 7.52
CA ASP A 116 -2.13 -5.78 7.39
C ASP A 116 -2.86 -5.44 6.09
N CYS A 117 -2.45 -6.05 4.97
CA CYS A 117 -3.14 -5.92 3.69
C CYS A 117 -4.61 -6.37 3.81
N VAL A 118 -4.85 -7.53 4.43
CA VAL A 118 -6.20 -8.07 4.65
C VAL A 118 -7.02 -7.20 5.59
N ALA A 119 -6.42 -6.68 6.67
CA ALA A 119 -7.08 -5.78 7.61
C ALA A 119 -7.56 -4.50 6.90
N CYS A 120 -6.70 -3.89 6.07
CA CYS A 120 -7.09 -2.72 5.29
C CYS A 120 -8.23 -3.07 4.31
N HIS A 121 -8.11 -4.17 3.57
CA HIS A 121 -9.14 -4.61 2.64
C HIS A 121 -10.47 -4.93 3.33
N THR A 122 -10.47 -5.51 4.52
CA THR A 122 -11.69 -5.76 5.30
C THR A 122 -12.39 -4.44 5.64
N VAL A 123 -11.65 -3.43 6.10
CA VAL A 123 -12.21 -2.12 6.47
C VAL A 123 -12.74 -1.35 5.25
N ILE A 124 -11.99 -1.37 4.14
CA ILE A 124 -12.28 -0.56 2.95
C ILE A 124 -13.27 -1.25 2.02
N ARG A 125 -13.02 -2.52 1.69
CA ARG A 125 -13.79 -3.31 0.71
C ARG A 125 -14.92 -4.13 1.35
N GLY A 126 -14.94 -4.25 2.67
CA GLY A 126 -16.00 -5.00 3.39
C GLY A 126 -15.89 -6.51 3.19
N TRP A 127 -14.65 -7.02 3.19
CA TRP A 127 -14.41 -8.46 3.06
C TRP A 127 -15.00 -9.24 4.23
#